data_AF-A0A7X7DG15-F1
#
_entry.id   AF-A0A7X7DG15-F1
#
_cell.length_a   1.000
_cell.length_b   1.000
_cell.length_c   1.000
_cell.angle_alpha   90.00
_cell.angle_beta   90.00
_cell.angle_gamma   90.00
#
_symmetry.space_group_name_H-M   'P 1'
#
loop_
_entity.id
_entity.type
_entity.pdbx_description
1 polymer ?
#
loop_
_entity_poly.entity_id
_entity_poly.type
_entity_poly.pdbx_seq_one_letter_code
_entity_poly.pdbx_strand_id
1 'polypeptide(L)'
;MKKLLVAFFALAVATTVAFAGVGIQWSFSGYGIYDNEGTLGADEGFLLDSYSMIWQLIYSETATIEPPDHTNVDGRYVSTAPTADDKVLAERIIPQGGGAAVENRWDVGADAWVSDEAKGTVYNNWPEQQAGQQTYIDMSWTDAGFVYQRVFQGTPALGSYYYDSAFLTPTFSTAWPGGMMPPEVFNLPDSFKTDKVIPEPATMGLLGLGALAMVLRRKLRK
;
A
#
# COMPACT_ATOMS: atom_id res chain seq x y z
N MET A 1 -52.21 29.22 -16.20
CA MET A 1 -51.37 28.00 -16.37
C MET A 1 -49.90 28.34 -16.64
N LYS A 2 -49.25 29.19 -15.81
CA LYS A 2 -47.81 29.53 -15.93
C LYS A 2 -46.99 29.12 -14.71
N LYS A 3 -47.64 28.66 -13.63
CA LYS A 3 -47.00 28.34 -12.34
C LYS A 3 -46.69 26.84 -12.18
N LEU A 4 -47.18 25.98 -13.07
CA LEU A 4 -46.97 24.53 -12.99
C LEU A 4 -45.66 24.07 -13.67
N LEU A 5 -45.13 24.83 -14.64
CA LEU A 5 -43.91 24.47 -15.36
C LEU A 5 -42.62 24.76 -14.56
N VAL A 6 -42.64 25.75 -13.68
CA VAL A 6 -41.49 26.10 -12.83
C VAL A 6 -41.28 25.08 -11.71
N ALA A 7 -42.36 24.45 -11.23
CA ALA A 7 -42.28 23.41 -10.20
C ALA A 7 -41.64 22.10 -10.72
N PHE A 8 -41.76 21.79 -12.02
CA PHE A 8 -41.11 20.62 -12.62
C PHE A 8 -39.61 20.85 -12.90
N PHE A 9 -39.17 22.08 -13.14
CA PHE A 9 -37.74 22.40 -13.26
C PHE A 9 -37.02 22.43 -11.91
N ALA A 10 -37.71 22.79 -10.82
CA ALA A 10 -37.12 22.77 -9.48
C ALA A 10 -36.96 21.35 -8.90
N LEU A 11 -37.74 20.37 -9.38
CA LEU A 11 -37.64 18.97 -8.92
C LEU A 11 -36.57 18.17 -9.70
N ALA A 12 -36.10 18.67 -10.84
CA ALA A 12 -35.09 18.02 -11.69
C ALA A 12 -33.64 18.40 -11.34
N VAL A 13 -33.42 19.32 -10.40
CA VAL A 13 -32.07 19.74 -9.93
C VAL A 13 -31.70 19.06 -8.60
N ALA A 14 -32.32 17.92 -8.32
CA ALA A 14 -31.87 16.97 -7.30
C ALA A 14 -31.60 15.61 -7.96
N THR A 15 -30.89 15.61 -9.09
CA THR A 15 -30.04 14.45 -9.41
C THR A 15 -29.01 14.39 -8.29
N THR A 16 -29.32 13.60 -7.26
CA THR A 16 -28.32 13.07 -6.34
C THR A 16 -27.23 12.48 -7.21
N VAL A 17 -26.12 13.20 -7.37
CA VAL A 17 -24.88 12.59 -7.81
C VAL A 17 -24.58 11.54 -6.75
N ALA A 18 -24.87 10.27 -7.09
CA ALA A 18 -24.35 9.17 -6.33
C ALA A 18 -22.83 9.29 -6.46
N PHE A 19 -22.19 9.90 -5.48
CA PHE A 19 -20.74 9.95 -5.43
C PHE A 19 -20.28 8.51 -5.20
N ALA A 20 -19.70 7.94 -6.25
CA ALA A 20 -19.05 6.65 -6.16
C ALA A 20 -17.61 6.90 -5.68
N GLY A 21 -17.40 6.91 -4.36
CA GLY A 21 -16.11 7.17 -3.75
C GLY A 21 -15.67 6.01 -2.86
N VAL A 22 -14.38 5.98 -2.53
CA VAL A 22 -13.80 5.10 -1.53
C VAL A 22 -13.16 5.93 -0.42
N GLY A 23 -13.40 5.51 0.81
CA GLY A 23 -12.71 5.99 1.99
C GLY A 23 -12.10 4.80 2.69
N ILE A 24 -10.77 4.71 2.74
CA ILE A 24 -10.04 3.59 3.31
C ILE A 24 -9.22 4.09 4.50
N GLN A 25 -9.51 3.56 5.68
CA GLN A 25 -8.71 3.77 6.87
C GLN A 25 -7.70 2.62 6.99
N TRP A 26 -6.48 2.87 6.53
CA TRP A 26 -5.28 2.16 6.93
C TRP A 26 -4.91 2.45 8.38
N SER A 27 -5.01 1.43 9.22
CA SER A 27 -4.72 1.47 10.66
C SER A 27 -4.03 0.18 11.12
N PHE A 28 -3.47 0.21 12.33
CA PHE A 28 -2.97 -0.97 13.02
C PHE A 28 -4.02 -1.43 14.05
N SER A 29 -4.26 -2.74 14.19
CA SER A 29 -5.17 -3.26 15.22
C SER A 29 -4.51 -3.50 16.59
N GLY A 30 -3.32 -2.95 16.87
CA GLY A 30 -2.61 -3.25 18.12
C GLY A 30 -1.44 -2.34 18.48
N TYR A 31 -0.61 -2.82 19.41
CA TYR A 31 0.39 -2.03 20.17
C TYR A 31 1.73 -1.79 19.47
N GLY A 32 1.89 -2.19 18.20
CA GLY A 32 3.08 -1.85 17.41
C GLY A 32 3.46 -2.89 16.36
N ILE A 33 4.28 -2.44 15.40
CA ILE A 33 4.99 -3.32 14.45
C ILE A 33 6.41 -3.52 14.97
N TYR A 34 6.92 -4.74 14.86
CA TYR A 34 8.26 -5.10 15.31
C TYR A 34 9.20 -5.28 14.13
N ASP A 35 10.49 -4.99 14.31
CA ASP A 35 11.48 -5.41 13.33
C ASP A 35 11.60 -6.95 13.33
N ASN A 36 12.12 -7.48 12.23
CA ASN A 36 12.19 -8.92 12.05
C ASN A 36 13.20 -9.59 12.99
N GLU A 37 14.06 -8.80 13.64
CA GLU A 37 15.05 -9.19 14.64
C GLU A 37 14.50 -9.19 16.10
N GLY A 38 13.40 -8.48 16.37
CA GLY A 38 12.87 -8.20 17.71
C GLY A 38 12.12 -9.35 18.38
N THR A 39 11.36 -9.10 19.43
CA THR A 39 10.49 -10.11 20.06
C THR A 39 9.05 -9.64 20.01
N LEU A 40 8.16 -10.43 19.38
CA LEU A 40 6.74 -10.08 19.28
C LEU A 40 6.12 -9.97 20.69
N GLY A 41 5.42 -8.86 20.94
CA GLY A 41 4.74 -8.59 22.21
C GLY A 41 5.65 -8.14 23.35
N ALA A 42 6.93 -7.85 23.08
CA ALA A 42 7.79 -7.15 24.03
C ALA A 42 7.59 -5.62 23.95
N ASP A 43 7.96 -4.89 24.99
CA ASP A 43 7.98 -3.42 25.00
C ASP A 43 9.27 -2.85 24.34
N GLU A 44 10.00 -3.68 23.59
CA GLU A 44 11.27 -3.35 22.93
C GLU A 44 11.32 -4.01 21.53
N GLY A 45 12.10 -3.42 20.61
CA GLY A 45 12.29 -3.95 19.26
C GLY A 45 11.18 -3.56 18.29
N PHE A 46 10.59 -2.38 18.49
CA PHE A 46 9.64 -1.84 17.52
C PHE A 46 10.38 -1.53 16.21
N LEU A 47 9.67 -1.69 15.09
CA LEU A 47 10.23 -1.49 13.75
C LEU A 47 10.95 -0.14 13.64
N LEU A 48 10.35 0.93 14.19
CA LEU A 48 10.92 2.26 14.07
C LEU A 48 12.06 2.54 15.04
N ASP A 49 12.35 1.68 16.02
CA ASP A 49 13.56 1.83 16.84
C ASP A 49 14.81 1.59 15.97
N SER A 50 14.72 0.63 15.05
CA SER A 50 15.84 0.15 14.24
C SER A 50 15.81 0.65 12.79
N TYR A 51 14.63 0.88 12.21
CA TYR A 51 14.46 1.15 10.78
C TYR A 51 13.49 2.31 10.52
N SER A 52 13.55 2.92 9.34
CA SER A 52 12.37 3.64 8.83
C SER A 52 11.30 2.65 8.36
N MET A 53 10.11 3.13 8.08
CA MET A 53 9.04 2.32 7.50
C MET A 53 8.52 2.95 6.22
N ILE A 54 8.34 2.14 5.19
CA ILE A 54 7.50 2.51 4.04
C ILE A 54 6.21 1.69 4.13
N TRP A 55 5.09 2.36 4.26
CA TRP A 55 3.76 1.76 4.35
C TRP A 55 2.93 2.18 3.15
N GLN A 56 2.42 1.21 2.39
CA GLN A 56 1.72 1.43 1.13
C GLN A 56 0.32 0.85 1.18
N LEU A 57 -0.60 1.55 0.52
CA LEU A 57 -1.90 1.05 0.13
C LEU A 57 -1.84 0.72 -1.36
N ILE A 58 -2.11 -0.54 -1.72
CA ILE A 58 -1.92 -1.07 -3.07
C ILE A 58 -3.22 -1.62 -3.59
N TYR A 59 -3.58 -1.20 -4.79
CA TYR A 59 -4.67 -1.75 -5.58
C TYR A 59 -4.15 -2.87 -6.50
N SER A 60 -4.94 -3.93 -6.64
CA SER A 60 -4.71 -5.00 -7.62
C SER A 60 -6.02 -5.30 -8.37
N GLU A 61 -5.91 -5.54 -9.67
CA GLU A 61 -7.06 -5.93 -10.51
C GLU A 61 -7.47 -7.39 -10.24
N THR A 62 -6.54 -8.21 -9.74
CA THR A 62 -6.74 -9.62 -9.43
C THR A 62 -6.57 -9.91 -7.94
N ALA A 63 -6.98 -11.10 -7.51
CA ALA A 63 -6.77 -11.55 -6.14
C ALA A 63 -5.38 -12.20 -5.98
N THR A 64 -4.34 -11.58 -6.54
CA THR A 64 -2.95 -12.05 -6.50
C THR A 64 -2.06 -10.93 -5.99
N ILE A 65 -1.25 -11.21 -4.96
CA ILE A 65 -0.28 -10.23 -4.45
C ILE A 65 1.06 -10.53 -5.13
N GLU A 66 1.58 -9.61 -5.92
CA GLU A 66 2.90 -9.78 -6.53
C GLU A 66 4.03 -9.41 -5.55
N PRO A 67 5.17 -10.12 -5.58
CA PRO A 67 6.32 -9.73 -4.79
C PRO A 67 6.85 -8.35 -5.23
N PRO A 68 7.35 -7.53 -4.29
CA PRO A 68 7.89 -6.21 -4.61
C PRO A 68 9.16 -6.30 -5.46
N ASP A 69 9.39 -5.28 -6.27
CA ASP A 69 10.59 -5.08 -7.08
C ASP A 69 11.38 -3.88 -6.56
N HIS A 70 12.48 -4.14 -5.82
CA HIS A 70 13.33 -3.08 -5.27
C HIS A 70 13.95 -2.15 -6.33
N THR A 71 13.99 -2.56 -7.60
CA THR A 71 14.55 -1.72 -8.68
C THR A 71 13.51 -0.75 -9.26
N ASN A 72 12.22 -1.00 -9.04
CA ASN A 72 11.11 -0.19 -9.53
C ASN A 72 10.80 0.99 -8.60
N VAL A 73 11.79 1.85 -8.35
CA VAL A 73 11.66 2.99 -7.42
C VAL A 73 10.53 3.94 -7.85
N ASP A 74 10.45 4.24 -9.15
CA ASP A 74 9.43 5.14 -9.71
C ASP A 74 8.01 4.55 -9.62
N GLY A 75 7.90 3.23 -9.77
CA GLY A 75 6.67 2.48 -9.52
C GLY A 75 6.46 2.12 -8.05
N ARG A 76 7.21 2.72 -7.12
CA ARG A 76 7.05 2.50 -5.67
C ARG A 76 7.16 1.02 -5.28
N TYR A 77 8.08 0.32 -5.93
CA TYR A 77 8.45 -1.06 -5.62
C TYR A 77 7.38 -2.13 -5.89
N VAL A 78 6.32 -1.83 -6.64
CA VAL A 78 5.43 -2.88 -7.16
C VAL A 78 6.14 -3.69 -8.24
N SER A 79 5.67 -4.91 -8.49
CA SER A 79 6.28 -5.79 -9.47
C SER A 79 6.21 -5.21 -10.88
N THR A 80 7.27 -5.41 -11.67
CA THR A 80 7.32 -5.07 -13.10
C THR A 80 7.09 -6.29 -13.99
N ALA A 81 6.69 -7.43 -13.40
CA ALA A 81 6.42 -8.64 -14.17
C ALA A 81 5.28 -8.39 -15.18
N PRO A 82 5.30 -9.04 -16.37
CA PRO A 82 4.27 -8.82 -17.39
C PRO A 82 2.83 -9.13 -16.95
N THR A 83 2.67 -9.89 -15.88
CA THR A 83 1.38 -10.25 -15.28
C THR A 83 1.04 -9.43 -14.04
N ALA A 84 1.94 -8.55 -13.59
CA ALA A 84 1.72 -7.74 -12.42
C ALA A 84 0.69 -6.66 -12.72
N ASP A 85 -0.24 -6.46 -11.78
CA ASP A 85 -1.31 -5.46 -11.87
C ASP A 85 -1.33 -4.52 -10.65
N ASP A 86 -0.47 -4.77 -9.66
CA ASP A 86 -0.29 -3.94 -8.47
C ASP A 86 0.01 -2.47 -8.81
N LYS A 87 -0.79 -1.56 -8.24
CA LYS A 87 -0.64 -0.11 -8.33
C LYS A 87 -0.69 0.51 -6.95
N VAL A 88 0.35 1.26 -6.56
CA VAL A 88 0.33 2.00 -5.29
C VAL A 88 -0.65 3.16 -5.41
N LEU A 89 -1.59 3.26 -4.47
CA LEU A 89 -2.57 4.34 -4.37
C LEU A 89 -2.03 5.48 -3.52
N ALA A 90 -1.42 5.11 -2.40
CA ALA A 90 -0.82 6.03 -1.44
C ALA A 90 0.31 5.32 -0.68
N GLU A 91 1.26 6.12 -0.22
CA GLU A 91 2.42 5.68 0.55
C GLU A 91 2.69 6.65 1.69
N ARG A 92 3.12 6.10 2.82
CA ARG A 92 3.67 6.80 3.98
C ARG A 92 5.10 6.37 4.20
N ILE A 93 5.99 7.33 4.26
CA ILE A 93 7.38 7.12 4.69
C ILE A 93 7.50 7.67 6.10
N ILE A 94 7.68 6.78 7.07
CA ILE A 94 7.78 7.13 8.48
C ILE A 94 9.25 7.00 8.90
N PRO A 95 9.87 8.07 9.43
CA PRO A 95 11.28 8.03 9.79
C PRO A 95 11.53 7.10 10.99
N GLN A 96 12.77 6.63 11.08
CA GLN A 96 13.26 5.93 12.27
C GLN A 96 13.10 6.83 13.50
N GLY A 97 12.68 6.25 14.62
CA GLY A 97 12.30 6.91 15.86
C GLY A 97 10.88 7.46 15.87
N GLY A 98 10.13 7.31 14.78
CA GLY A 98 8.85 7.98 14.58
C GLY A 98 9.01 9.46 14.22
N GLY A 99 7.89 10.17 14.15
CA GLY A 99 7.83 11.57 13.76
C GLY A 99 6.86 11.83 12.61
N ALA A 100 7.04 12.96 11.93
CA ALA A 100 6.22 13.33 10.79
C ALA A 100 6.47 12.38 9.61
N ALA A 101 5.40 11.79 9.09
CA ALA A 101 5.46 10.96 7.90
C ALA A 101 5.44 11.83 6.63
N VAL A 102 6.17 11.41 5.61
CA VAL A 102 5.97 11.93 4.25
C VAL A 102 4.83 11.14 3.62
N GLU A 103 3.78 11.82 3.20
CA GLU A 103 2.65 11.20 2.51
C GLU A 103 2.75 11.42 1.00
N ASN A 104 2.77 10.33 0.24
CA ASN A 104 2.79 10.34 -1.22
C ASN A 104 1.48 9.77 -1.75
N ARG A 105 0.87 10.40 -2.75
CA ARG A 105 -0.30 9.86 -3.46
C ARG A 105 -0.25 10.23 -4.93
N TRP A 106 -0.89 9.43 -5.77
CA TRP A 106 -1.10 9.80 -7.16
C TRP A 106 -2.15 10.90 -7.27
N ASP A 107 -1.84 11.98 -7.98
CA ASP A 107 -2.80 13.03 -8.33
C ASP A 107 -3.15 12.91 -9.81
N VAL A 108 -4.39 12.50 -10.08
CA VAL A 108 -4.91 12.31 -11.45
C VAL A 108 -4.94 13.64 -12.21
N GLY A 109 -5.15 14.78 -11.53
CA GLY A 109 -5.18 16.09 -12.16
C GLY A 109 -3.80 16.59 -12.58
N ALA A 110 -2.76 16.19 -11.83
CA ALA A 110 -1.37 16.53 -12.14
C ALA A 110 -0.65 15.46 -12.98
N ASP A 111 -1.26 14.28 -13.17
CA ASP A 111 -0.65 13.09 -13.78
C ASP A 111 0.73 12.78 -13.15
N ALA A 112 0.81 12.95 -11.82
CA ALA A 112 2.05 12.88 -11.09
C ALA A 112 1.84 12.45 -9.64
N TRP A 113 2.88 11.87 -9.06
CA TRP A 113 2.97 11.71 -7.61
C TRP A 113 3.10 13.07 -6.95
N VAL A 114 2.20 13.36 -6.03
CA VAL A 114 2.32 14.51 -5.15
C VAL A 114 2.75 14.03 -3.77
N SER A 115 3.83 14.63 -3.28
CA SER A 115 4.29 14.49 -1.90
C SER A 115 3.69 15.63 -1.10
N ASP A 116 2.88 15.29 -0.11
CA ASP A 116 2.46 16.25 0.89
C ASP A 116 3.34 16.09 2.11
N GLU A 117 4.57 16.61 2.02
CA GLU A 117 5.52 16.67 3.15
C GLU A 117 4.91 17.39 4.37
N ALA A 118 3.80 18.13 4.18
CA ALA A 118 3.15 18.97 5.18
C ALA A 118 1.83 18.41 5.74
N LYS A 119 1.34 17.24 5.29
CA LYS A 119 0.22 16.58 5.99
C LYS A 119 0.77 15.96 7.25
N GLY A 120 0.64 16.71 8.35
CA GLY A 120 1.10 16.47 9.71
C GLY A 120 0.59 15.20 10.38
N THR A 121 0.63 14.08 9.66
CA THR A 121 0.51 12.75 10.21
C THR A 121 1.79 12.42 10.95
N VAL A 122 1.67 12.28 12.26
CA VAL A 122 2.80 12.02 13.15
C VAL A 122 2.61 10.64 13.77
N TYR A 123 3.68 9.87 13.83
CA TYR A 123 3.74 8.58 14.51
C TYR A 123 4.72 8.62 15.67
N ASN A 124 4.51 7.79 16.67
CA ASN A 124 5.57 7.44 17.62
C ASN A 124 6.48 6.33 17.04
N ASN A 125 7.38 5.80 17.85
CA ASN A 125 8.29 4.72 17.48
C ASN A 125 7.62 3.32 17.45
N TRP A 126 6.44 3.12 18.06
CA TRP A 126 5.65 1.89 17.94
C TRP A 126 4.50 2.02 16.91
N PRO A 127 4.84 2.47 15.69
CA PRO A 127 4.03 3.20 14.69
C PRO A 127 2.55 3.52 15.01
N GLU A 128 2.23 4.01 16.21
CA GLU A 128 0.90 4.49 16.54
C GLU A 128 0.78 5.98 16.17
N GLN A 129 -0.28 6.29 15.43
CA GLN A 129 -0.52 7.64 14.96
C GLN A 129 -0.91 8.57 16.12
N GLN A 130 -0.22 9.71 16.22
CA GLN A 130 -0.43 10.74 17.24
C GLN A 130 -1.25 11.94 16.72
N ALA A 131 -1.18 12.21 15.42
CA ALA A 131 -1.87 13.32 14.77
C ALA A 131 -2.05 13.05 13.26
N GLY A 132 -2.87 13.86 12.60
CA GLY A 132 -3.04 13.88 11.13
C GLY A 132 -4.22 13.06 10.63
N GLN A 133 -4.20 12.75 9.33
CA GLN A 133 -5.32 12.09 8.65
C GLN A 133 -5.07 10.58 8.58
N GLN A 134 -6.05 9.74 8.91
CA GLN A 134 -5.93 8.28 8.75
C GLN A 134 -6.65 7.74 7.53
N THR A 135 -7.32 8.58 6.75
CA THR A 135 -8.19 8.08 5.68
C THR A 135 -7.64 8.46 4.32
N TYR A 136 -7.33 7.46 3.51
CA TYR A 136 -7.21 7.62 2.06
C TYR A 136 -8.60 7.83 1.48
N ILE A 137 -8.76 8.86 0.66
CA ILE A 137 -10.04 9.25 0.06
C ILE A 137 -9.85 9.44 -1.43
N ASP A 138 -10.67 8.75 -2.21
CA ASP A 138 -10.84 9.00 -3.63
C ASP A 138 -12.33 9.00 -3.97
N MET A 139 -12.87 10.18 -4.28
CA MET A 139 -14.28 10.38 -4.62
C MET A 139 -14.58 10.15 -6.11
N SER A 140 -13.56 9.86 -6.90
CA SER A 140 -13.65 9.55 -8.34
C SER A 140 -13.42 8.06 -8.64
N TRP A 141 -13.26 7.25 -7.61
CA TRP A 141 -12.98 5.83 -7.74
C TRP A 141 -14.12 5.07 -8.41
N THR A 142 -13.84 4.43 -9.55
CA THR A 142 -14.82 3.62 -10.27
C THR A 142 -14.34 2.20 -10.60
N ASP A 143 -13.09 1.88 -10.26
CA ASP A 143 -12.47 0.61 -10.60
C ASP A 143 -12.89 -0.51 -9.64
N ALA A 144 -13.17 -1.68 -10.20
CA ALA A 144 -13.41 -2.90 -9.44
C ALA A 144 -12.09 -3.65 -9.24
N GLY A 145 -11.80 -4.07 -8.01
CA GLY A 145 -10.60 -4.84 -7.70
C GLY A 145 -10.44 -5.05 -6.21
N PHE A 146 -9.19 -5.24 -5.80
CA PHE A 146 -8.80 -5.54 -4.44
C PHE A 146 -7.82 -4.48 -3.95
N VAL A 147 -7.79 -4.27 -2.64
CA VAL A 147 -6.78 -3.42 -2.00
C VAL A 147 -6.17 -4.19 -0.85
N TYR A 148 -4.87 -4.03 -0.69
CA TYR A 148 -4.13 -4.55 0.44
C TYR A 148 -3.08 -3.53 0.91
N GLN A 149 -2.45 -3.83 2.03
CA GLN A 149 -1.42 -2.99 2.62
C GLN A 149 -0.08 -3.72 2.55
N ARG A 150 0.97 -2.97 2.23
CA ARG A 150 2.36 -3.45 2.26
C ARG A 150 3.19 -2.59 3.20
N VAL A 151 4.02 -3.23 4.02
CA VAL A 151 4.95 -2.56 4.94
C VAL A 151 6.35 -3.06 4.68
N PHE A 152 7.28 -2.14 4.44
CA PHE A 152 8.71 -2.44 4.33
C PHE A 152 9.46 -2.05 5.60
N GLN A 153 10.41 -2.90 5.99
CA GLN A 153 11.41 -2.59 7.00
C GLN A 153 12.57 -1.83 6.34
N GLY A 154 12.54 -0.50 6.49
CA GLY A 154 13.49 0.41 5.85
C GLY A 154 13.24 0.61 4.37
N THR A 155 14.25 1.16 3.69
CA THR A 155 14.25 1.30 2.23
C THR A 155 14.34 -0.07 1.57
N PRO A 156 13.45 -0.41 0.62
CA PRO A 156 13.48 -1.66 -0.12
C PRO A 156 14.83 -1.92 -0.79
N ALA A 157 15.45 -3.05 -0.44
CA ALA A 157 16.66 -3.57 -1.03
C ALA A 157 16.60 -5.10 -1.05
N LEU A 158 17.53 -5.74 -1.76
CA LEU A 158 17.63 -7.20 -1.75
C LEU A 158 17.82 -7.74 -0.33
N GLY A 159 17.00 -8.74 0.03
CA GLY A 159 17.01 -9.33 1.36
C GLY A 159 16.29 -8.51 2.44
N SER A 160 15.80 -7.30 2.14
CA SER A 160 14.98 -6.54 3.10
C SER A 160 13.65 -7.24 3.37
N TYR A 161 13.17 -7.14 4.60
CA TYR A 161 11.88 -7.70 5.00
C TYR A 161 10.71 -6.81 4.60
N TYR A 162 9.61 -7.44 4.22
CA TYR A 162 8.34 -6.78 3.96
C TYR A 162 7.17 -7.66 4.35
N TYR A 163 6.05 -7.03 4.67
CA TYR A 163 4.81 -7.69 5.02
C TYR A 163 3.70 -7.23 4.08
N ASP A 164 2.86 -8.18 3.67
CA ASP A 164 1.60 -7.90 2.98
C ASP A 164 0.45 -8.34 3.88
N SER A 165 -0.58 -7.51 3.98
CA SER A 165 -1.85 -7.93 4.53
C SER A 165 -2.57 -8.91 3.59
N ALA A 166 -3.60 -9.58 4.09
CA ALA A 166 -4.61 -10.17 3.20
C ALA A 166 -5.29 -9.08 2.36
N PHE A 167 -5.97 -9.46 1.28
CA PHE A 167 -6.83 -8.52 0.57
C PHE A 167 -8.04 -8.13 1.40
N LEU A 168 -8.40 -6.86 1.34
CA LEU A 168 -9.75 -6.46 1.67
C LEU A 168 -10.67 -6.97 0.55
N THR A 169 -11.41 -8.04 0.85
CA THR A 169 -12.23 -8.84 -0.08
C THR A 169 -13.70 -8.80 0.33
N PRO A 170 -14.67 -8.86 -0.61
CA PRO A 170 -14.68 -8.34 -1.96
C PRO A 170 -15.91 -7.45 -2.14
N THR A 171 -15.97 -6.31 -1.44
CA THR A 171 -16.88 -5.20 -1.76
C THR A 171 -16.38 -4.01 -0.97
N PHE A 172 -15.34 -3.36 -1.47
CA PHE A 172 -15.19 -1.95 -1.16
C PHE A 172 -16.50 -1.28 -1.55
N SER A 173 -17.16 -0.66 -0.58
CA SER A 173 -18.37 0.10 -0.88
C SER A 173 -17.93 1.33 -1.69
N THR A 174 -17.98 1.22 -3.01
CA THR A 174 -17.83 2.37 -3.90
C THR A 174 -18.94 3.38 -3.69
N ALA A 175 -19.97 3.10 -2.88
CA ALA A 175 -21.02 4.04 -2.52
C ALA A 175 -20.65 4.95 -1.34
N TRP A 176 -19.37 5.14 -0.98
CA TRP A 176 -19.01 6.01 0.14
C TRP A 176 -19.32 7.49 -0.21
N PRO A 177 -20.29 8.14 0.47
CA PRO A 177 -20.73 9.48 0.10
C PRO A 177 -19.84 10.59 0.70
N GLY A 178 -18.75 10.22 1.38
CA GLY A 178 -17.93 11.11 2.21
C GLY A 178 -18.59 11.46 3.54
N GLY A 179 -17.79 11.95 4.50
CA GLY A 179 -18.16 12.77 5.69
C GLY A 179 -19.18 12.24 6.73
N MET A 180 -20.23 11.54 6.33
CA MET A 180 -21.34 11.06 7.17
C MET A 180 -21.33 9.54 7.37
N MET A 181 -20.60 8.79 6.55
CA MET A 181 -20.38 7.35 6.73
C MET A 181 -18.94 7.10 7.16
N PRO A 182 -18.70 6.18 8.11
CA PRO A 182 -17.35 5.80 8.49
C PRO A 182 -16.61 5.22 7.27
N PRO A 183 -15.30 5.49 7.11
CA PRO A 183 -14.50 4.84 6.09
C PRO A 183 -14.42 3.33 6.36
N GLU A 184 -14.08 2.58 5.33
CA GLU A 184 -13.80 1.16 5.46
C GLU A 184 -12.50 0.99 6.24
N VAL A 185 -12.58 0.32 7.39
CA VAL A 185 -11.43 0.12 8.28
C VAL A 185 -10.72 -1.14 7.87
N PHE A 186 -9.45 -1.01 7.52
CA PHE A 186 -8.61 -2.13 7.15
C PHE A 186 -7.37 -2.17 8.05
N ASN A 187 -7.38 -3.12 8.98
CA ASN A 187 -6.35 -3.22 10.00
C ASN A 187 -5.23 -4.16 9.58
N LEU A 188 -4.00 -3.69 9.71
CA LEU A 188 -2.85 -4.58 9.86
C LEU A 188 -2.94 -5.30 11.21
N PRO A 189 -2.56 -6.60 11.29
CA PRO A 189 -2.65 -7.37 12.53
C PRO A 189 -1.82 -6.75 13.65
N ASP A 190 -2.19 -7.05 14.88
CA ASP A 190 -1.42 -6.68 16.07
C ASP A 190 -0.12 -7.49 16.08
N SER A 191 1.02 -6.81 15.91
CA SER A 191 2.33 -7.43 16.08
C SER A 191 2.62 -8.57 15.08
N PHE A 192 3.03 -8.21 13.86
CA PHE A 192 3.49 -9.19 12.87
C PHE A 192 5.01 -9.18 12.68
N LYS A 193 5.51 -10.33 12.28
CA LYS A 193 6.82 -10.55 11.64
C LYS A 193 6.59 -11.28 10.32
N THR A 194 7.56 -11.19 9.42
CA THR A 194 7.44 -11.73 8.08
C THR A 194 8.66 -12.57 7.75
N ASP A 195 8.46 -13.76 7.20
CA ASP A 195 9.52 -14.52 6.55
C ASP A 195 9.75 -14.07 5.10
N LYS A 196 8.89 -13.20 4.57
CA LYS A 196 9.04 -12.64 3.23
C LYS A 196 10.18 -11.63 3.21
N VAL A 197 11.12 -11.91 2.33
CA VAL A 197 12.23 -11.03 1.96
C VAL A 197 12.12 -10.66 0.49
N ILE A 198 12.53 -9.45 0.14
CA ILE A 198 12.59 -9.04 -1.27
C ILE A 198 13.56 -9.98 -1.99
N PRO A 199 13.06 -10.74 -2.99
CA PRO A 199 13.82 -11.81 -3.59
C PRO A 199 14.96 -11.25 -4.45
N GLU A 200 16.08 -11.96 -4.47
CA GLU A 200 17.11 -11.73 -5.49
C GLU A 200 16.55 -12.04 -6.88
N PRO A 201 16.99 -11.32 -7.94
CA PRO A 201 16.62 -11.69 -9.30
C PRO A 201 17.05 -13.14 -9.57
N ALA A 202 16.15 -13.95 -10.13
CA ALA A 202 16.39 -15.36 -10.46
C ALA A 202 17.63 -15.60 -11.36
N THR A 203 18.20 -14.52 -11.92
CA THR A 203 19.40 -14.48 -12.74
C THR A 203 20.62 -15.14 -12.09
N MET A 204 20.83 -15.04 -10.77
CA MET A 204 22.02 -15.64 -10.12
C MET A 204 21.97 -17.18 -10.08
N GLY A 205 20.80 -17.76 -9.82
CA GLY A 205 20.60 -19.21 -9.89
C GLY A 205 20.74 -19.76 -11.32
N LEU A 206 20.26 -19.00 -12.31
CA LEU A 206 20.41 -19.32 -13.74
C LEU A 206 21.87 -19.22 -14.22
N LEU A 207 22.68 -18.30 -13.70
CA LEU A 207 24.11 -18.25 -13.99
C LEU A 207 24.85 -19.47 -13.44
N GLY A 208 24.51 -19.91 -12.22
CA GLY A 208 25.04 -21.14 -11.64
C GLY A 208 24.67 -22.39 -12.42
N LEU A 209 23.40 -22.50 -12.85
CA LEU A 209 22.92 -23.60 -13.70
C LEU A 209 23.51 -23.55 -15.11
N GLY A 210 23.67 -22.36 -15.69
CA GLY A 210 24.32 -22.17 -16.99
C GLY A 210 25.79 -22.57 -16.97
N ALA A 211 26.51 -22.24 -15.90
CA ALA A 211 27.89 -22.69 -15.69
C ALA A 211 27.97 -24.22 -15.51
N LEU A 212 27.05 -24.82 -14.74
CA LEU A 212 26.98 -26.27 -14.56
C LEU A 212 26.67 -27.00 -15.87
N ALA A 213 25.72 -26.50 -16.67
CA ALA A 213 25.39 -27.04 -17.99
C ALA A 213 26.58 -26.95 -18.96
N MET A 214 27.35 -25.86 -18.92
CA MET A 214 28.58 -25.71 -19.72
C MET A 214 29.68 -26.67 -19.29
N VAL A 215 29.88 -26.90 -17.98
CA VAL A 215 30.84 -27.88 -17.46
C VAL A 215 30.44 -29.31 -17.83
N LEU A 216 29.16 -29.67 -17.72
CA LEU A 216 28.64 -30.96 -18.14
C LEU A 216 28.80 -31.18 -19.65
N ARG A 217 28.50 -30.17 -20.47
CA ARG A 217 28.72 -30.22 -21.93
C ARG A 217 30.18 -30.42 -22.31
N ARG A 218 31.12 -29.87 -21.53
CA ARG A 218 32.56 -30.03 -21.74
C ARG A 218 33.06 -31.43 -21.37
N LYS A 219 32.46 -32.09 -20.38
CA LYS A 219 32.80 -33.47 -19.98
C LYS A 219 32.26 -34.53 -20.94
N LEU A 220 31.09 -34.31 -21.56
CA LEU A 220 30.48 -35.26 -22.50
C LEU A 220 31.08 -35.24 -23.92
N ARG A 221 32.01 -34.32 -24.22
CA ARG A 221 32.71 -34.19 -25.51
C ARG A 221 34.15 -34.72 -25.50
N LYS A 222 34.57 -35.37 -24.41
CA LYS A 222 35.81 -36.14 -24.31
C LYS A 222 35.47 -37.62 -24.27
#